data_AF-A0A7S1ITR2-F1
#
_entry.id   AF-A0A7S1ITR2-F1
#
_cell.length_a   1.000
_cell.length_b   1.000
_cell.length_c   1.000
_cell.angle_alpha   90.00
_cell.angle_beta   90.00
_cell.angle_gamma   90.00
#
_symmetry.space_group_name_H-M   'P 1'
#
loop_
_entity.id
_entity.type
_entity.pdbx_description
1 polymer ?
#
loop_
_entity_poly.entity_id
_entity_poly.type
_entity_poly.pdbx_seq_one_letter_code
_entity_poly.pdbx_strand_id
1 'polypeptide(L)'
;RHAAVLPVEGALLVFFSRVGDAPESIYFAWMELGPDWMQWGSKMSAAALLLEPKERYEGGHLPVGASPSGPSKGEARQLRDPAVYAEAGRLFLFYAVAGEHGIAGAELLAAP
;
A
#
# COMPACT_ATOMS: atom_id res chain seq x y z
N ARG A 1 -1.84 -0.99 -8.72
CA ARG A 1 -1.85 -2.47 -8.67
C ARG A 1 -1.88 -2.90 -7.22
N HIS A 2 -2.28 -4.14 -6.94
CA HIS A 2 -2.25 -4.76 -5.61
C HIS A 2 -2.88 -3.87 -4.54
N ALA A 3 -4.19 -4.05 -4.35
CA ALA A 3 -4.94 -3.27 -3.38
C ALA A 3 -5.34 -4.16 -2.20
N ALA A 4 -5.10 -3.65 -1.00
CA ALA A 4 -5.80 -4.08 0.20
C ALA A 4 -6.89 -3.07 0.51
N VAL A 5 -8.07 -3.57 0.88
CA VAL A 5 -9.20 -2.74 1.24
C VAL A 5 -9.73 -3.11 2.62
N LEU A 6 -10.08 -2.11 3.41
CA LEU A 6 -10.73 -2.31 4.72
C LEU A 6 -12.05 -1.54 4.72
N PRO A 7 -13.20 -2.24 4.71
CA PRO A 7 -14.48 -1.61 4.94
C PRO A 7 -14.56 -1.05 6.35
N VAL A 8 -14.98 0.20 6.46
CA VAL A 8 -15.31 0.88 7.72
C VAL A 8 -16.70 1.48 7.59
N GLU A 9 -17.26 2.02 8.68
CA GLU A 9 -18.59 2.63 8.62
C GLU A 9 -18.62 3.78 7.61
N GLY A 10 -19.45 3.64 6.57
CA GLY A 10 -19.64 4.66 5.53
C GLY A 10 -18.48 4.86 4.55
N ALA A 11 -17.37 4.12 4.67
CA ALA A 11 -16.21 4.32 3.81
C ALA A 11 -15.42 3.03 3.55
N LEU A 12 -14.53 3.09 2.57
CA LEU A 12 -13.55 2.07 2.24
C LEU A 12 -12.16 2.67 2.35
N LEU A 13 -11.31 2.08 3.18
CA LEU A 13 -9.88 2.40 3.20
C LEU A 13 -9.19 1.57 2.11
N VAL A 14 -8.31 2.19 1.34
CA VAL A 14 -7.63 1.57 0.19
C VAL A 14 -6.12 1.78 0.33
N PHE A 15 -5.39 0.67 0.43
CA PHE A 15 -3.93 0.62 0.47
C PHE A 15 -3.45 0.01 -0.83
N PHE A 16 -2.53 0.63 -1.55
CA PHE A 16 -2.14 0.16 -2.87
C PHE A 16 -0.73 0.57 -3.27
N SER A 17 -0.15 -0.14 -4.24
CA SER A 17 1.08 0.25 -4.90
C SER A 17 0.83 0.59 -6.38
N ARG A 18 1.80 1.17 -7.09
CA ARG A 18 1.62 1.56 -8.50
C ARG A 18 2.75 1.03 -9.38
N VAL A 19 2.36 0.45 -10.51
CA VAL A 19 3.30 0.05 -11.57
C VAL A 19 3.96 1.30 -12.14
N GLY A 20 5.26 1.26 -12.38
CA GLY A 20 6.02 2.35 -12.96
C GLY A 20 6.57 3.36 -11.95
N ASP A 21 6.12 3.34 -10.70
CA ASP A 21 6.69 4.18 -9.64
C ASP A 21 8.17 3.84 -9.39
N ALA A 22 8.94 4.85 -9.00
CA ALA A 22 10.38 4.77 -8.77
C ALA A 22 10.78 5.58 -7.51
N PRO A 23 10.92 4.95 -6.33
CA PRO A 23 10.63 3.55 -6.05
C PRO A 23 9.13 3.28 -5.95
N GLU A 24 8.72 2.05 -6.21
CA GLU A 24 7.34 1.67 -5.87
C GLU A 24 7.16 1.61 -4.35
N SER A 25 6.07 2.24 -3.92
CA SER A 25 5.77 2.55 -2.53
C SER A 25 4.31 2.21 -2.24
N ILE A 26 3.95 2.14 -0.95
CA ILE A 26 2.57 1.95 -0.54
C ILE A 26 1.90 3.30 -0.36
N TYR A 27 0.75 3.46 -0.99
CA TYR A 27 -0.13 4.62 -0.90
C TYR A 27 -1.39 4.24 -0.14
N PHE A 28 -2.02 5.28 0.40
CA PHE A 28 -3.30 5.22 1.09
C PHE A 28 -4.27 6.21 0.45
N ALA A 29 -5.52 5.78 0.31
CA ALA A 29 -6.65 6.62 0.01
C ALA A 29 -7.88 6.10 0.78
N TRP A 30 -8.91 6.91 0.88
CA TRP A 30 -10.21 6.47 1.36
C TRP A 30 -11.29 6.88 0.37
N MET A 31 -12.44 6.22 0.43
CA MET A 31 -13.55 6.47 -0.47
C MET A 31 -14.86 6.32 0.28
N GLU A 32 -15.71 7.34 0.23
CA GLU A 32 -17.07 7.28 0.78
C GLU A 32 -17.91 6.23 0.04
N LEU A 33 -18.56 5.35 0.79
CA LEU A 33 -19.47 4.36 0.25
C LEU A 33 -20.89 4.92 0.21
N GLY A 34 -21.58 4.67 -0.90
CA GLY A 34 -22.98 5.04 -1.09
C GLY A 34 -23.74 3.98 -1.89
N PRO A 35 -25.06 4.13 -2.05
CA PRO A 35 -25.89 3.13 -2.74
C PRO A 35 -25.54 2.99 -4.23
N ASP A 36 -25.04 4.06 -4.86
CA ASP A 36 -24.60 4.04 -6.25
C ASP A 36 -23.08 3.83 -6.34
N TRP A 37 -22.67 2.59 -6.60
CA TRP A 37 -21.28 2.19 -6.72
C TRP A 37 -20.57 2.79 -7.93
N MET A 38 -21.32 3.21 -8.96
CA MET A 38 -20.75 3.90 -10.13
C MET A 38 -20.17 5.26 -9.77
N GLN A 39 -20.62 5.86 -8.67
CA GLN A 39 -20.14 7.15 -8.18
C GLN A 39 -19.02 7.04 -7.14
N TRP A 40 -18.64 5.83 -6.72
CA TRP A 40 -17.63 5.68 -5.67
C TRP A 40 -16.29 6.30 -6.11
N GLY A 41 -15.88 6.12 -7.36
CA GLY A 41 -14.61 6.65 -7.87
C GLY A 41 -14.49 8.18 -7.78
N SER A 42 -15.59 8.93 -7.92
CA SER A 42 -15.57 10.40 -7.76
C SER A 42 -15.51 10.86 -6.30
N LYS A 43 -15.74 9.94 -5.36
CA LYS A 43 -15.68 10.15 -3.91
C LYS A 43 -14.39 9.62 -3.27
N MET A 44 -13.40 9.24 -4.09
CA MET A 44 -12.10 8.81 -3.61
C MET A 44 -11.24 10.02 -3.26
N SER A 45 -10.57 9.97 -2.11
CA SER A 45 -9.61 10.98 -1.70
C SER A 45 -8.40 11.02 -2.64
N ALA A 46 -7.62 12.10 -2.58
CA ALA A 46 -6.28 12.09 -3.12
C ALA A 46 -5.46 10.97 -2.46
N ALA A 47 -4.58 10.34 -3.24
CA ALA A 47 -3.67 9.32 -2.74
C ALA A 47 -2.55 9.98 -1.93
N ALA A 48 -2.39 9.56 -0.67
CA ALA A 48 -1.29 9.93 0.20
C ALA A 48 -0.22 8.84 0.18
N LEU A 49 1.05 9.23 0.18
CA LEU A 49 2.15 8.30 0.39
C LEU A 49 2.11 7.78 1.84
N LEU A 50 2.06 6.47 2.03
CA LEU A 50 1.98 5.85 3.36
C LEU A 50 3.34 5.29 3.80
N LEU A 51 3.98 4.48 2.95
CA LEU A 51 5.28 3.87 3.23
C LEU A 51 6.16 3.88 1.98
N GLU A 52 7.43 4.24 2.16
CA GLU A 52 8.50 4.12 1.16
C GLU A 52 9.55 3.14 1.63
N PRO A 53 10.22 2.41 0.73
CA PRO A 53 11.31 1.51 1.09
C PRO A 53 12.53 2.31 1.59
N LYS A 54 12.80 2.24 2.89
CA LYS A 54 13.89 2.96 3.56
C LYS A 54 14.87 2.01 4.22
N GLU A 55 14.36 0.98 4.88
CA GLU A 55 15.17 0.05 5.64
C GLU A 55 15.98 -0.88 4.73
N ARG A 56 17.06 -1.44 5.27
CA ARG A 56 17.90 -2.35 4.48
C ARG A 56 17.12 -3.57 4.00
N TYR A 57 16.27 -4.13 4.85
CA TYR A 57 15.39 -5.27 4.53
C TYR A 57 14.27 -4.89 3.54
N GLU A 58 13.99 -3.59 3.37
CA GLU A 58 13.07 -3.06 2.36
C GLU A 58 13.71 -2.88 0.99
N GLY A 59 15.02 -3.10 0.88
CA GLY A 59 15.80 -2.74 -0.30
C GLY A 59 16.15 -1.26 -0.35
N GLY A 60 16.00 -0.51 0.75
CA GLY A 60 16.30 0.93 0.81
C GLY A 60 17.76 1.29 0.46
N HIS A 61 18.66 0.33 0.51
CA HIS A 61 20.07 0.48 0.11
C HIS A 61 20.32 0.25 -1.39
N LEU A 62 19.39 -0.38 -2.10
CA LEU A 62 19.49 -0.66 -3.54
C LEU A 62 19.16 0.60 -4.35
N PRO A 63 19.57 0.72 -5.63
CA PRO A 63 19.23 1.89 -6.44
C PRO A 63 17.72 2.12 -6.57
N VAL A 64 17.30 3.39 -6.65
CA VAL A 64 15.93 3.75 -7.05
C VAL A 64 15.74 3.34 -8.51
N GLY A 65 14.65 2.63 -8.80
CA GLY A 65 14.31 2.20 -10.15
C GLY A 65 12.82 2.05 -10.33
N ALA A 66 12.36 2.22 -11.57
CA ALA A 66 10.97 2.02 -11.94
C ALA A 66 10.54 0.57 -11.69
N SER A 67 9.30 0.40 -11.27
CA SER A 67 8.75 -0.92 -11.00
C SER A 67 8.03 -1.51 -12.22
N PRO A 68 8.60 -2.51 -12.90
CA PRO A 68 7.97 -3.11 -14.07
C PRO A 68 6.71 -3.91 -13.70
N SER A 69 5.85 -4.13 -14.69
CA SER A 69 4.76 -5.08 -14.55
C SER A 69 5.30 -6.51 -14.46
N GLY A 70 4.68 -7.35 -13.64
CA GLY A 70 5.08 -8.73 -13.41
C GLY A 70 5.86 -8.95 -12.10
N PRO A 71 6.37 -10.18 -11.90
CA PRO A 71 7.17 -10.52 -10.73
C PRO A 71 8.53 -9.83 -10.77
N SER A 72 9.10 -9.55 -9.60
CA SER A 72 10.45 -9.03 -9.50
C SER A 72 11.47 -10.07 -9.97
N LYS A 73 12.55 -9.62 -10.61
CA LYS A 73 13.64 -10.48 -11.11
C LYS A 73 14.81 -10.62 -10.12
N GLY A 74 14.76 -9.89 -9.02
CA GLY A 74 15.76 -9.86 -7.96
C GLY A 74 15.37 -8.83 -6.91
N GLU A 75 16.22 -8.61 -5.90
CA GLU A 75 15.94 -7.59 -4.91
C GLU A 75 15.86 -6.20 -5.56
N ALA A 76 14.89 -5.40 -5.15
CA ALA A 76 14.69 -4.04 -5.65
C ALA A 76 14.25 -3.10 -4.53
N ARG A 77 14.53 -1.80 -4.65
CA ARG A 77 13.99 -0.77 -3.74
C ARG A 77 12.49 -0.56 -4.02
N GLN A 78 11.64 -1.51 -3.61
CA GLN A 78 10.21 -1.56 -3.93
C GLN A 78 9.41 -2.21 -2.80
N LEU A 79 8.31 -1.55 -2.39
CA LEU A 79 7.28 -2.11 -1.52
C LEU A 79 6.04 -2.48 -2.33
N ARG A 80 5.46 -3.66 -2.10
CA ARG A 80 4.39 -4.23 -2.92
C ARG A 80 3.38 -4.98 -2.09
N ASP A 81 2.30 -5.43 -2.72
CA ASP A 81 1.35 -6.42 -2.17
C ASP A 81 0.84 -6.08 -0.76
N PRO A 82 0.24 -4.90 -0.55
CA PRO A 82 -0.30 -4.55 0.74
C PRO A 82 -1.43 -5.52 1.11
N ALA A 83 -1.48 -5.90 2.38
CA ALA A 83 -2.52 -6.68 3.03
C ALA A 83 -2.88 -6.00 4.36
N VAL A 84 -4.16 -5.70 4.56
CA VAL A 84 -4.63 -5.02 5.76
C VAL A 84 -5.31 -6.01 6.70
N TYR A 85 -5.03 -5.91 8.00
CA TYR A 85 -5.64 -6.72 9.03
C TYR A 85 -6.06 -5.83 10.21
N ALA A 86 -7.29 -6.00 10.69
CA ALA A 86 -7.81 -5.24 11.82
C ALA A 86 -8.37 -6.20 12.88
N GLU A 87 -7.92 -6.04 14.11
CA GLU A 87 -8.39 -6.84 15.24
C GLU A 87 -8.30 -6.02 16.54
N ALA A 88 -9.32 -6.12 17.39
CA ALA A 88 -9.36 -5.49 18.72
C ALA A 88 -9.00 -3.99 18.72
N GLY A 89 -9.48 -3.24 17.71
CA GLY A 89 -9.23 -1.81 17.58
C GLY A 89 -7.84 -1.44 17.06
N ARG A 90 -7.02 -2.43 16.68
CA ARG A 90 -5.68 -2.25 16.10
C ARG A 90 -5.73 -2.50 14.61
N LEU A 91 -4.91 -1.74 13.88
CA LEU A 91 -4.83 -1.82 12.43
C LEU A 91 -3.40 -2.17 12.03
N PHE A 92 -3.24 -3.21 11.23
CA PHE A 92 -1.96 -3.70 10.75
C PHE A 92 -1.94 -3.70 9.23
N LEU A 93 -0.79 -3.34 8.68
CA LEU A 93 -0.49 -3.42 7.27
C LEU A 93 0.71 -4.36 7.08
N PHE A 94 0.49 -5.46 6.39
CA PHE A 94 1.54 -6.33 5.87
C PHE A 94 1.83 -5.96 4.43
N TYR A 95 3.08 -6.09 4.01
CA TYR A 95 3.50 -5.74 2.66
C TYR A 95 4.76 -6.50 2.26
N ALA A 96 4.89 -6.76 0.96
CA ALA A 96 6.08 -7.34 0.38
C ALA A 96 7.21 -6.30 0.33
N VAL A 97 8.42 -6.73 0.68
CA VAL A 97 9.63 -5.90 0.75
C VAL A 97 10.67 -6.33 -0.28
N ALA A 98 11.61 -5.42 -0.58
CA ALA A 98 12.73 -5.66 -1.48
C ALA A 98 12.31 -6.22 -2.86
N GLY A 99 11.14 -5.82 -3.38
CA GLY A 99 10.57 -6.37 -4.60
C GLY A 99 10.17 -7.84 -4.47
N GLU A 100 9.27 -8.18 -3.54
CA GLU A 100 8.75 -9.55 -3.32
C GLU A 100 9.74 -10.55 -2.69
N HIS A 101 10.81 -10.09 -2.03
CA HIS A 101 11.84 -10.95 -1.43
C HIS A 101 11.69 -11.12 0.10
N GLY A 102 10.63 -10.57 0.67
CA GLY A 102 10.26 -10.76 2.07
C GLY A 102 8.89 -10.15 2.37
N ILE A 103 8.43 -10.32 3.60
CA ILE A 103 7.20 -9.71 4.11
C ILE A 103 7.54 -8.94 5.38
N ALA A 104 7.09 -7.70 5.46
CA ALA A 104 7.13 -6.88 6.67
C ALA A 104 5.71 -6.58 7.15
N GLY A 105 5.60 -6.10 8.39
CA GLY A 105 4.35 -5.69 9.00
C GLY A 105 4.53 -4.41 9.81
N ALA A 106 3.56 -3.51 9.73
CA ALA A 106 3.49 -2.27 10.50
C ALA A 106 2.13 -2.14 11.17
N GLU A 107 2.12 -1.65 12.41
CA GLU A 107 0.89 -1.18 13.06
C GLU A 107 0.63 0.27 12.62
N LEU A 108 -0.59 0.54 12.13
CA LEU A 108 -1.01 1.87 11.71
C LEU A 108 -1.71 2.56 12.89
N LEU A 109 -1.15 3.70 13.29
CA LEU A 109 -1.70 4.54 14.34
C LEU A 109 -2.41 5.74 13.70
N ALA A 110 -3.55 6.14 14.27
CA ALA A 110 -4.14 7.43 13.94
C ALA A 110 -3.16 8.54 14.34
N ALA A 111 -3.05 9.57 13.51
CA ALA A 111 -2.36 10.79 13.93
C ALA A 111 -3.07 11.35 15.18
N PRO A 112 -2.32 11.84 16.19
CA PRO A 112 -2.89 12.41 17.40
C PRO A 112 -3.72 13.68 17.12
#